data_AF-A0A162IDJ1-F1
#
_entry.id   AF-A0A162IDJ1-F1
#
_cell.length_a   1.000
_cell.length_b   1.000
_cell.length_c   1.000
_cell.angle_alpha   90.00
_cell.angle_beta   90.00
_cell.angle_gamma   90.00
#
_symmetry.space_group_name_H-M   'P 1'
#
loop_
_entity.id
_entity.type
_entity.pdbx_description
1 polymer ?
#
loop_
_entity_poly.entity_id
_entity_poly.type
_entity_poly.pdbx_seq_one_letter_code
_entity_poly.pdbx_strand_id
1 'polypeptide(L)'
;LRAETERFGAYSVAGEDVWEHPFLWGSKRTGPDLARVGLRPITEQWHREHLRDPRQVVPESNMPAYPWLQETPVDWDLTERKLSVFKNAFGVPYTDEDIAEQMSKVNGEWANATEEDALVAYLLSLGQERKEAVQ
;
A
#
# COMPACT_ATOMS: atom_id res chain seq x y z
N LEU A 1 11.97 21.84 -3.22
CA LEU A 1 12.49 20.76 -2.34
C LEU A 1 12.08 20.98 -0.89
N ARG A 2 12.52 22.03 -0.20
CA ARG A 2 12.18 22.26 1.23
C ARG A 2 10.68 22.20 1.56
N ALA A 3 9.83 22.90 0.80
CA ALA A 3 8.38 22.91 1.04
C ALA A 3 7.70 21.52 0.87
N GLU A 4 8.23 20.68 -0.02
CA GLU A 4 7.74 19.32 -0.23
C GLU A 4 8.19 18.40 0.91
N THR A 5 9.43 18.60 1.38
CA THR A 5 9.97 17.87 2.53
C THR A 5 9.20 18.19 3.81
N GLU A 6 8.83 19.45 4.02
CA GLU A 6 8.01 19.86 5.16
C GLU A 6 6.57 19.30 5.07
N ARG A 7 6.02 19.12 3.86
CA ARG A 7 4.65 18.64 3.64
C ARG A 7 4.48 17.12 3.69
N PHE A 8 5.45 16.38 3.13
CA PHE A 8 5.35 14.93 2.93
C PHE A 8 6.39 14.12 3.71
N GLY A 9 7.39 14.79 4.29
CA GLY A 9 8.53 14.12 4.89
C GLY A 9 9.70 14.00 3.91
N ALA A 10 10.69 13.21 4.26
CA ALA A 10 11.92 13.16 3.51
C ALA A 10 11.74 12.59 2.08
N TYR A 11 12.51 13.15 1.15
CA TYR A 11 12.43 12.87 -0.29
C TYR A 11 12.67 11.39 -0.60
N SER A 12 11.91 10.82 -1.54
CA SER A 12 12.10 9.43 -1.99
C SER A 12 13.49 9.20 -2.55
N VAL A 13 14.04 8.03 -2.27
CA VAL A 13 15.34 7.59 -2.79
C VAL A 13 15.15 6.35 -3.65
N ALA A 14 16.00 6.17 -4.65
CA ALA A 14 15.89 5.06 -5.60
C ALA A 14 15.90 3.66 -4.96
N GLY A 15 16.41 3.54 -3.72
CA GLY A 15 16.45 2.29 -2.97
C GLY A 15 15.10 1.83 -2.41
N GLU A 16 14.10 2.72 -2.31
CA GLU A 16 12.79 2.40 -1.71
C GLU A 16 11.83 1.72 -2.70
N ASP A 17 12.03 1.92 -4.00
CA ASP A 17 11.13 1.40 -5.04
C ASP A 17 11.80 0.27 -5.85
N VAL A 18 12.86 -0.34 -5.32
CA VAL A 18 13.67 -1.36 -6.04
C VAL A 18 12.83 -2.58 -6.39
N TRP A 19 11.86 -2.93 -5.53
CA TRP A 19 10.99 -4.09 -5.69
C TRP A 19 9.61 -3.74 -6.30
N GLU A 20 9.38 -2.47 -6.65
CA GLU A 20 8.13 -2.05 -7.29
C GLU A 20 8.13 -2.38 -8.78
N HIS A 21 7.26 -3.32 -9.18
CA HIS A 21 7.06 -3.67 -10.59
C HIS A 21 5.57 -3.64 -10.96
N PRO A 22 5.11 -2.64 -11.74
CA PRO A 22 5.84 -1.44 -12.18
C PRO A 22 5.99 -0.40 -11.06
N PHE A 23 6.86 0.59 -11.27
CA PHE A 23 7.01 1.75 -10.37
C PHE A 23 5.70 2.55 -10.27
N LEU A 24 5.38 3.05 -9.08
CA LEU A 24 4.15 3.81 -8.81
C LEU A 24 4.37 5.32 -8.62
N TRP A 25 5.45 5.85 -9.20
CA TRP A 25 5.72 7.29 -9.18
C TRP A 25 4.63 8.08 -9.89
N GLY A 26 4.03 9.01 -9.15
CA GLY A 26 3.01 9.89 -9.69
C GLY A 26 3.57 10.83 -10.75
N SER A 27 2.87 10.93 -11.89
CA SER A 27 3.13 11.96 -12.90
C SER A 27 2.26 13.22 -12.71
N LYS A 28 1.22 13.13 -11.87
CA LYS A 28 0.29 14.20 -11.54
C LYS A 28 -0.16 14.09 -10.09
N ARG A 29 -0.47 15.23 -9.48
CA ARG A 29 -1.00 15.35 -8.11
C ARG A 29 -2.36 16.04 -8.09
N THR A 30 -3.41 15.28 -8.34
CA THR A 30 -4.78 15.72 -8.07
C THR A 30 -5.08 15.63 -6.58
N GLY A 31 -4.65 14.54 -5.94
CA GLY A 31 -4.55 14.40 -4.49
C GLY A 31 -3.10 14.58 -3.99
N PRO A 32 -2.88 14.49 -2.66
CA PRO A 32 -1.55 14.54 -2.07
C PRO A 32 -0.67 13.35 -2.47
N ASP A 33 0.65 13.47 -2.25
CA ASP A 33 1.60 12.38 -2.43
C ASP A 33 1.42 11.28 -1.37
N LEU A 34 1.56 10.02 -1.77
CA LEU A 34 1.30 8.84 -0.92
C LEU A 34 2.55 8.11 -0.45
N ALA A 35 3.76 8.45 -0.94
CA ALA A 35 4.98 7.68 -0.69
C ALA A 35 5.38 7.56 0.80
N ARG A 36 4.74 8.36 1.66
CA ARG A 36 4.99 8.44 3.11
C ARG A 36 3.72 8.33 3.95
N VAL A 37 2.60 7.90 3.36
CA VAL A 37 1.31 7.93 4.06
C VAL A 37 1.30 7.02 5.28
N GLY A 38 1.99 5.87 5.24
CA GLY A 38 2.14 4.96 6.39
C GLY A 38 2.94 5.53 7.57
N LEU A 39 3.74 6.59 7.36
CA LEU A 39 4.46 7.28 8.44
C LEU A 39 3.64 8.40 9.09
N ARG A 40 2.46 8.70 8.55
CA ARG A 40 1.58 9.75 9.07
C ARG A 40 0.81 9.20 10.28
N PRO A 41 0.40 10.07 11.22
CA PRO A 41 -0.51 9.69 12.30
C PRO A 41 -1.95 9.55 11.76
N ILE A 42 -2.14 8.74 10.72
CA ILE A 42 -3.43 8.41 10.13
C ILE A 42 -3.77 6.99 10.57
N THR A 43 -4.97 6.79 11.10
CA THR A 43 -5.40 5.48 11.58
C THR A 43 -5.94 4.63 10.43
N GLU A 44 -5.89 3.31 10.60
CA GLU A 44 -6.57 2.36 9.70
C GLU A 44 -8.04 2.75 9.49
N GLN A 45 -8.74 3.07 10.57
CA GLN A 45 -10.13 3.51 10.54
C GLN A 45 -10.33 4.76 9.68
N TRP A 46 -9.43 5.75 9.77
CA TRP A 46 -9.50 6.94 8.92
C TRP A 46 -9.38 6.58 7.44
N HIS A 47 -8.48 5.64 7.08
CA HIS A 47 -8.35 5.18 5.71
C HIS A 47 -9.65 4.54 5.19
N ARG A 48 -10.30 3.71 6.00
CA ARG A 48 -11.58 3.08 5.65
C ARG A 48 -12.68 4.12 5.44
N GLU A 49 -12.85 5.04 6.38
CA GLU A 49 -13.82 6.13 6.26
C GLU A 49 -13.56 7.01 5.05
N HIS A 50 -12.30 7.38 4.81
CA HIS A 50 -11.89 8.19 3.67
C HIS A 50 -12.11 7.46 2.34
N LEU A 51 -11.83 6.16 2.24
CA LEU A 51 -12.06 5.40 1.01
C LEU A 51 -13.55 5.23 0.70
N ARG A 52 -14.37 5.00 1.72
CA ARG A 52 -15.82 4.82 1.57
C ARG A 52 -16.53 6.12 1.20
N ASP A 53 -16.20 7.23 1.84
CA ASP A 53 -16.69 8.56 1.46
C ASP A 53 -15.69 9.66 1.85
N PRO A 54 -14.82 10.08 0.91
CA PRO A 54 -13.78 11.07 1.18
C PRO A 54 -14.31 12.40 1.71
N ARG A 55 -15.54 12.76 1.33
CA ARG A 55 -16.17 14.05 1.70
C ARG A 55 -16.69 14.07 3.13
N GLN A 56 -16.81 12.92 3.80
CA GLN A 56 -17.18 12.92 5.22
C GLN A 56 -16.04 13.36 6.12
N VAL A 57 -14.82 12.90 5.83
CA VAL A 57 -13.62 13.24 6.62
C VAL A 57 -12.92 14.48 6.08
N VAL A 58 -13.02 14.75 4.77
CA VAL A 58 -12.44 15.92 4.10
C VAL A 58 -13.51 16.51 3.16
N PRO A 59 -14.34 17.47 3.63
CA PRO A 59 -15.47 18.01 2.86
C PRO A 59 -15.13 18.56 1.47
N GLU A 60 -13.92 19.11 1.32
CA GLU A 60 -13.39 19.68 0.08
C GLU A 60 -12.72 18.63 -0.83
N SER A 61 -12.78 17.34 -0.48
CA SER A 61 -12.12 16.28 -1.25
C SER A 61 -12.77 16.09 -2.61
N ASN A 62 -11.94 16.09 -3.65
CA ASN A 62 -12.32 15.76 -5.02
C ASN A 62 -12.08 14.27 -5.36
N MET A 63 -11.63 13.47 -4.38
CA MET A 63 -11.42 12.04 -4.57
C MET A 63 -12.77 11.32 -4.77
N PRO A 64 -12.89 10.41 -5.75
CA PRO A 64 -14.05 9.54 -5.86
C PRO A 64 -14.23 8.66 -4.62
N ALA A 65 -15.47 8.31 -4.31
CA ALA A 65 -15.77 7.33 -3.28
C ALA A 65 -15.60 5.90 -3.83
N TYR A 66 -15.03 5.00 -3.01
CA TYR A 66 -14.78 3.59 -3.31
C TYR A 66 -15.49 2.65 -2.32
N PRO A 67 -16.80 2.81 -2.06
CA PRO A 67 -17.51 2.07 -1.00
C PRO A 67 -17.61 0.57 -1.27
N TRP A 68 -17.49 0.11 -2.52
CA TRP A 68 -17.56 -1.30 -2.87
C TRP A 68 -16.39 -2.11 -2.31
N LEU A 69 -15.24 -1.48 -2.03
CA LEU A 69 -14.06 -2.17 -1.50
C LEU A 69 -14.33 -2.89 -0.17
N GLN A 70 -15.27 -2.38 0.63
CA GLN A 70 -15.65 -2.99 1.92
C GLN A 70 -16.53 -4.25 1.75
N GLU A 71 -17.11 -4.44 0.56
CA GLU A 71 -18.03 -5.54 0.25
C GLU A 71 -17.38 -6.60 -0.65
N THR A 72 -16.41 -6.20 -1.48
CA THR A 72 -15.71 -7.12 -2.39
C THR A 72 -14.66 -7.95 -1.64
N PRO A 73 -14.75 -9.29 -1.64
CA PRO A 73 -13.68 -10.14 -1.11
C PRO A 73 -12.44 -10.10 -2.02
N VAL A 74 -11.25 -10.23 -1.43
CA VAL A 74 -10.01 -10.33 -2.21
C VAL A 74 -9.95 -11.65 -2.97
N ASP A 75 -9.64 -11.59 -4.26
CA ASP A 75 -9.29 -12.77 -5.05
C ASP A 75 -7.79 -13.09 -4.89
N TRP A 76 -7.53 -14.20 -4.20
CA TRP A 76 -6.19 -14.68 -3.91
C TRP A 76 -5.65 -15.71 -4.92
N ASP A 77 -6.42 -16.12 -5.94
CA ASP A 77 -6.09 -17.24 -6.84
C ASP A 77 -4.75 -17.07 -7.54
N LEU A 78 -4.34 -15.82 -7.80
CA LEU A 78 -3.11 -15.50 -8.52
C LEU A 78 -1.94 -15.11 -7.61
N THR A 79 -2.09 -15.15 -6.29
CA THR A 79 -1.10 -14.59 -5.35
C THR A 79 0.21 -15.35 -5.38
N GLU A 80 0.17 -16.67 -5.28
CA GLU A 80 1.35 -17.53 -5.37
C GLU A 80 2.07 -17.34 -6.71
N ARG A 81 1.31 -17.25 -7.81
CA ARG A 81 1.85 -17.02 -9.14
C ARG A 81 2.50 -15.64 -9.25
N LYS A 82 1.89 -14.59 -8.69
CA LYS A 82 2.47 -13.24 -8.64
C LYS A 82 3.79 -13.27 -7.89
N LEU A 83 3.83 -13.80 -6.67
CA LEU A 83 5.06 -13.90 -5.87
C LEU A 83 6.15 -14.68 -6.59
N SER A 84 5.81 -15.79 -7.22
CA SER A 84 6.73 -16.59 -8.04
C SER A 84 7.31 -15.79 -9.22
N VAL A 85 6.52 -14.93 -9.85
CA VAL A 85 6.99 -14.05 -10.94
C VAL A 85 7.92 -12.96 -10.39
N PHE A 86 7.56 -12.32 -9.26
CA PHE A 86 8.43 -11.34 -8.59
C PHE A 86 9.79 -11.95 -8.22
N LYS A 87 9.78 -13.17 -7.68
CA LYS A 87 10.99 -13.94 -7.40
C LYS A 87 11.81 -14.24 -8.65
N ASN A 88 11.21 -14.91 -9.64
CA ASN A 88 11.96 -15.54 -10.72
C ASN A 88 12.28 -14.61 -11.90
N ALA A 89 11.42 -13.62 -12.17
CA ALA A 89 11.55 -12.74 -13.34
C ALA A 89 12.10 -11.35 -12.98
N PHE A 90 11.79 -10.86 -11.78
CA PHE A 90 12.16 -9.52 -11.35
C PHE A 90 13.28 -9.48 -10.30
N GLY A 91 13.67 -10.64 -9.75
CA GLY A 91 14.80 -10.74 -8.82
C GLY A 91 14.47 -10.22 -7.41
N VAL A 92 13.18 -10.09 -7.06
CA VAL A 92 12.77 -9.79 -5.69
C VAL A 92 13.18 -10.96 -4.79
N PRO A 93 13.82 -10.72 -3.63
CA PRO A 93 14.48 -11.75 -2.84
C PRO A 93 13.50 -12.60 -2.00
N TYR A 94 12.42 -13.10 -2.59
CA TYR A 94 11.54 -14.08 -1.95
C TYR A 94 12.16 -15.48 -1.96
N THR A 95 12.09 -16.17 -0.83
CA THR A 95 12.39 -17.60 -0.72
C THR A 95 11.14 -18.45 -0.99
N ASP A 96 11.30 -19.76 -1.25
CA ASP A 96 10.13 -20.64 -1.41
C ASP A 96 9.38 -20.79 -0.07
N GLU A 97 10.12 -20.72 1.04
CA GLU A 97 9.61 -20.69 2.39
C GLU A 97 8.75 -19.43 2.63
N ASP A 98 9.22 -18.25 2.19
CA ASP A 98 8.43 -17.02 2.31
C ASP A 98 7.11 -17.13 1.55
N ILE A 99 7.14 -17.66 0.32
CA ILE A 99 5.92 -17.83 -0.50
C ILE A 99 4.94 -18.77 0.21
N ALA A 100 5.42 -19.90 0.74
CA ALA A 100 4.59 -20.85 1.48
C ALA A 100 4.00 -20.22 2.75
N GLU A 101 4.78 -19.44 3.49
CA GLU A 101 4.30 -18.71 4.67
C GLU A 101 3.23 -17.68 4.30
N GLN A 102 3.43 -16.90 3.25
CA GLN A 102 2.44 -15.92 2.78
C GLN A 102 1.15 -16.62 2.36
N MET A 103 1.22 -17.74 1.65
CA MET A 103 0.04 -18.50 1.26
C MET A 103 -0.69 -19.11 2.47
N SER A 104 0.02 -19.46 3.54
CA SER A 104 -0.60 -19.88 4.80
C SER A 104 -1.39 -18.74 5.46
N LYS A 105 -0.82 -17.52 5.50
CA LYS A 105 -1.50 -16.33 6.01
C LYS A 105 -2.73 -15.96 5.18
N VAL A 106 -2.61 -16.06 3.86
CA VAL A 106 -3.72 -15.84 2.91
C VAL A 106 -4.88 -16.79 3.19
N ASN A 107 -4.61 -18.08 3.39
CA ASN A 107 -5.64 -19.09 3.64
C ASN A 107 -6.16 -19.11 5.09
N GLY A 108 -5.47 -18.42 6.01
CA GLY A 108 -5.84 -18.31 7.41
C GLY A 108 -6.36 -16.92 7.78
N GLU A 109 -5.44 -16.06 8.21
CA GLU A 109 -5.73 -14.71 8.71
C GLU A 109 -6.49 -13.84 7.69
N TRP A 110 -6.15 -13.96 6.40
CA TRP A 110 -6.70 -13.12 5.33
C TRP A 110 -7.78 -13.82 4.48
N ALA A 111 -8.25 -14.99 4.91
CA ALA A 111 -9.18 -15.80 4.11
C ALA A 111 -10.50 -15.08 3.79
N ASN A 112 -10.93 -14.19 4.68
CA ASN A 112 -12.15 -13.39 4.53
C ASN A 112 -11.86 -11.89 4.35
N ALA A 113 -10.63 -11.54 3.97
CA ALA A 113 -10.25 -10.16 3.75
C ALA A 113 -11.00 -9.58 2.54
N THR A 114 -11.35 -8.31 2.67
CA THR A 114 -11.95 -7.49 1.62
C THR A 114 -10.88 -6.70 0.86
N GLU A 115 -11.22 -6.21 -0.33
CA GLU A 115 -10.32 -5.34 -1.09
C GLU A 115 -9.93 -4.08 -0.30
N GLU A 116 -10.82 -3.60 0.59
CA GLU A 116 -10.51 -2.51 1.51
C GLU A 116 -9.38 -2.89 2.47
N ASP A 117 -9.42 -4.09 3.06
CA ASP A 117 -8.38 -4.56 3.99
C ASP A 117 -7.01 -4.60 3.31
N ALA A 118 -6.96 -5.16 2.09
CA ALA A 118 -5.72 -5.24 1.31
C ALA A 118 -5.19 -3.84 0.94
N LEU A 119 -6.06 -2.92 0.52
CA LEU A 119 -5.64 -1.57 0.14
C LEU A 119 -5.16 -0.76 1.35
N VAL A 120 -5.83 -0.88 2.49
CA VAL A 120 -5.41 -0.19 3.71
C VAL A 120 -4.08 -0.76 4.21
N ALA A 121 -3.89 -2.08 4.17
CA ALA A 121 -2.61 -2.70 4.52
C ALA A 121 -1.46 -2.17 3.63
N TYR A 122 -1.68 -2.05 2.32
CA TYR A 122 -0.71 -1.47 1.40
C TYR A 122 -0.43 0.02 1.72
N LEU A 123 -1.45 0.84 1.97
CA LEU A 123 -1.25 2.25 2.32
C LEU A 123 -0.43 2.42 3.60
N LEU A 124 -0.66 1.56 4.60
CA LEU A 124 0.08 1.60 5.86
C LEU A 124 1.54 1.12 5.73
N SER A 125 1.84 0.28 4.73
CA SER A 125 3.22 -0.16 4.46
C SER A 125 4.07 0.91 3.76
N LEU A 126 3.45 1.87 3.07
CA LEU A 126 4.16 2.91 2.32
C LEU A 126 5.05 3.79 3.21
N GLY A 127 6.34 3.78 2.90
CA GLY A 127 7.38 4.57 3.58
C GLY A 127 7.97 3.93 4.83
N GLN A 128 7.51 2.74 5.25
CA GLN A 128 8.05 2.07 6.45
C GLN A 128 9.50 1.62 6.30
N GLU A 129 9.96 1.28 5.09
CA GLU A 129 11.35 0.84 4.84
C GLU A 129 12.40 1.86 5.32
N ARG A 130 12.06 3.15 5.29
CA ARG A 130 12.97 4.20 5.78
C ARG A 130 12.89 4.41 7.30
N LYS A 131 11.83 3.97 7.97
CA LYS A 131 11.76 3.99 9.44
C LYS A 131 12.78 3.03 10.03
N GLU A 132 12.98 1.89 9.38
CA GLU A 132 13.94 0.86 9.78
C GLU A 132 15.39 1.30 9.52
N ALA A 133 15.65 2.05 8.45
CA ALA A 133 17.00 2.56 8.13
C ALA A 133 17.52 3.67 9.06
N VAL A 134 16.69 4.21 9.97
CA VAL A 134 17.04 5.31 10.90
C VAL A 134 17.16 4.82 12.36
N GLN A 135 16.96 3.53 12.62
CA GLN A 135 17.30 2.88 13.90
C GLN A 135 18.72 2.32 13.89
#